data_AF-A0A7X8HBW4-F1
#
_entry.id   AF-A0A7X8HBW4-F1
#
_cell.length_a   1.000
_cell.length_b   1.000
_cell.length_c   1.000
_cell.angle_alpha   90.00
_cell.angle_beta   90.00
_cell.angle_gamma   90.00
#
_symmetry.space_group_name_H-M   'P 1'
#
loop_
_entity.id
_entity.type
_entity.pdbx_description
1 polymer ?
#
loop_
_entity_poly.entity_id
_entity_poly.type
_entity_poly.pdbx_seq_one_letter_code
_entity_poly.pdbx_strand_id
1 'polypeptide(L)'
;MRRLKKVWRRAFWLTGITGVSVVAVIILVRLAPKPPEQKVALARIALSEATANKADTYSRNLYHEARSLYDSAMIHWQLENKRFLYFRDYGKVGNFADLCTRKARQAAKVSKNNVTDLNIFLKQKIDNLNSIVRQIDERYSSYPLSSETWKNISKGKMLLKESEVAYNKGDYTLSKSKIADSEILLTESYEYATNHLKEYFSSYPLWKKWADRTISESRQNNSYSIIIDKYARKCLIYFAGMKKYEFHVELGKNWVGDKKEKGDKKTPEGMYRITRKFGSNKTKYHKALLIDYPNANDLQEFRNEIAKGTLPRNAKIGSLIEIHGDGGRGIDWTEGCIALTNSEMDVVFKIAGEGTPVTIVGSMVNLDQLSD
;
A
#
# COMPACT_ATOMS: atom_id res chain seq x y z
N MET A 1 -13.90 73.97 -77.60
CA MET A 1 -13.40 72.58 -77.77
C MET A 1 -11.94 72.31 -77.34
N ARG A 2 -11.00 73.29 -77.31
CA ARG A 2 -9.59 73.04 -76.92
C ARG A 2 -9.32 72.76 -75.43
N ARG A 3 -10.11 73.32 -74.50
CA ARG A 3 -9.94 73.09 -73.04
C ARG A 3 -10.32 71.67 -72.61
N LEU A 4 -11.42 71.10 -73.14
CA LEU A 4 -11.86 69.73 -72.84
C LEU A 4 -10.85 68.65 -73.27
N LYS A 5 -10.22 68.76 -74.45
CA LYS A 5 -9.16 67.84 -74.91
C LYS A 5 -7.91 67.86 -74.01
N LYS A 6 -7.58 68.99 -73.39
CA LYS A 6 -6.43 69.13 -72.48
C LYS A 6 -6.70 68.45 -71.13
N VAL A 7 -7.93 68.53 -70.63
CA VAL A 7 -8.36 67.89 -69.38
C VAL A 7 -8.41 66.37 -69.54
N TRP A 8 -9.00 65.84 -70.63
CA TRP A 8 -9.02 64.41 -70.92
C TRP A 8 -7.64 63.80 -71.18
N ARG A 9 -6.72 64.54 -71.83
CA ARG A 9 -5.30 64.13 -71.93
C ARG A 9 -4.61 64.05 -70.57
N ARG A 10 -4.82 65.02 -69.68
CA ARG A 10 -4.25 65.00 -68.32
C ARG A 10 -4.84 63.86 -67.47
N ALA A 11 -6.15 63.62 -67.58
CA ALA A 11 -6.81 62.49 -66.93
C ALA A 11 -6.28 61.13 -67.42
N PHE A 12 -6.10 60.96 -68.73
CA PHE A 12 -5.51 59.75 -69.32
C PHE A 12 -4.06 59.50 -68.89
N TRP A 13 -3.25 60.56 -68.80
CA TRP A 13 -1.88 60.47 -68.26
C TRP A 13 -1.87 60.14 -66.76
N LEU A 14 -2.79 60.70 -65.96
CA LEU A 14 -2.94 60.39 -64.53
C LEU A 14 -3.43 58.95 -64.29
N THR A 15 -4.37 58.45 -65.09
CA THR A 15 -4.83 57.05 -65.03
C THR A 15 -3.75 56.07 -65.52
N GLY A 16 -2.97 56.46 -66.53
CA GLY A 16 -1.82 55.68 -67.01
C GLY A 16 -0.69 55.61 -65.98
N ILE A 17 -0.35 56.74 -65.34
CA ILE A 17 0.67 56.79 -64.28
C ILE A 17 0.22 55.97 -63.07
N THR A 18 -1.02 56.14 -62.61
CA THR A 18 -1.56 55.33 -61.49
C THR A 18 -1.61 53.84 -61.84
N GLY A 19 -1.98 53.46 -63.07
CA GLY A 19 -1.92 52.08 -63.55
C GLY A 19 -0.48 51.52 -63.54
N VAL A 20 0.51 52.28 -64.03
CA VAL A 20 1.92 51.91 -64.02
C VAL A 20 2.48 51.85 -62.60
N SER A 21 2.08 52.78 -61.71
CA SER A 21 2.46 52.76 -60.30
C SER A 21 1.87 51.55 -59.57
N VAL A 22 0.63 51.17 -59.86
CA VAL A 22 -0.01 49.97 -59.30
C VAL A 22 0.70 48.72 -59.80
N VAL A 23 0.98 48.62 -61.11
CA VAL A 23 1.73 47.49 -61.68
C VAL A 23 3.15 47.44 -61.12
N ALA A 24 3.82 48.57 -60.97
CA ALA A 24 5.14 48.66 -60.34
C ALA A 24 5.08 48.21 -58.88
N VAL A 25 4.09 48.65 -58.09
CA VAL A 25 3.88 48.20 -56.70
C VAL A 25 3.58 46.70 -56.63
N ILE A 26 2.79 46.14 -57.56
CA ILE A 26 2.50 44.70 -57.62
C ILE A 26 3.79 43.91 -57.93
N ILE A 27 4.59 44.36 -58.89
CA ILE A 27 5.87 43.73 -59.26
C ILE A 27 6.84 43.82 -58.06
N LEU A 28 6.91 44.98 -57.43
CA LEU A 28 7.68 45.27 -56.22
C LEU A 28 7.33 44.31 -55.08
N VAL A 29 6.04 44.14 -54.78
CA VAL A 29 5.56 43.19 -53.76
C VAL A 29 5.89 41.73 -54.12
N ARG A 30 5.85 41.35 -55.40
CA ARG A 30 6.17 39.97 -55.83
C ARG A 30 7.65 39.61 -55.73
N LEU A 31 8.55 40.59 -55.82
CA LEU A 31 9.99 40.41 -55.70
C LEU A 31 10.48 40.42 -54.24
N ALA A 32 9.60 40.76 -53.29
CA ALA A 32 9.93 40.75 -51.87
C ALA A 32 10.21 39.32 -51.35
N PRO A 33 11.22 39.13 -50.48
CA PRO A 33 11.44 37.87 -49.78
C PRO A 33 10.17 37.44 -49.05
N LYS A 34 9.70 36.21 -49.31
CA LYS A 34 8.50 35.67 -48.66
C LYS A 34 8.85 35.05 -47.31
N PRO A 35 8.03 35.27 -46.27
CA PRO A 35 8.23 34.61 -44.99
C PRO A 35 8.06 33.08 -45.12
N PRO A 36 8.78 32.28 -44.31
CA PRO A 36 8.73 30.82 -44.32
C PRO A 36 7.51 30.29 -43.56
N GLU A 37 6.31 30.72 -43.97
CA GLU A 37 5.04 30.44 -43.31
C GLU A 37 4.79 28.93 -43.13
N GLN A 38 5.11 28.14 -44.16
CA GLN A 38 4.96 26.68 -44.11
C GLN A 38 5.84 26.05 -43.02
N LYS A 39 7.11 26.46 -42.90
CA LYS A 39 8.03 25.92 -41.90
C LYS A 39 7.58 26.25 -40.48
N VAL A 40 7.12 27.49 -40.26
CA VAL A 40 6.59 27.89 -38.95
C VAL A 40 5.28 27.17 -38.63
N ALA A 41 4.39 27.01 -39.62
CA ALA A 41 3.16 26.25 -39.44
C ALA A 41 3.46 24.80 -39.05
N LEU A 42 4.44 24.16 -39.71
CA LEU A 42 4.92 22.82 -39.36
C LEU A 42 5.50 22.77 -37.94
N ALA A 43 6.31 23.75 -37.55
CA ALA A 43 6.87 23.84 -36.20
C ALA A 43 5.77 23.94 -35.14
N ARG A 44 4.75 24.77 -35.38
CA ARG A 44 3.58 24.90 -34.50
C ARG A 44 2.78 23.60 -34.39
N ILE A 45 2.54 22.93 -35.51
CA ILE A 45 1.85 21.62 -35.54
C ILE A 45 2.67 20.58 -34.75
N ALA A 46 3.99 20.53 -34.96
CA ALA A 46 4.87 19.60 -34.26
C ALA A 46 4.90 19.85 -32.74
N LEU A 47 4.88 21.11 -32.30
CA LEU A 47 4.74 21.44 -30.87
C LEU A 47 3.38 20.98 -30.33
N SER A 48 2.29 21.24 -31.05
CA SER A 48 0.95 20.78 -30.66
C SER A 48 0.87 19.26 -30.57
N GLU A 49 1.51 18.54 -31.49
CA GLU A 49 1.62 17.08 -31.46
C GLU A 49 2.44 16.60 -30.24
N ALA A 50 3.54 17.28 -29.93
CA ALA A 50 4.33 16.97 -28.73
C ALA A 50 3.53 17.20 -27.44
N THR A 51 2.76 18.29 -27.36
CA THR A 51 1.84 18.56 -26.24
C THR A 51 0.74 17.50 -26.13
N ALA A 52 0.13 17.11 -27.26
CA ALA A 52 -0.89 16.06 -27.28
C ALA A 52 -0.34 14.71 -26.77
N ASN A 53 0.94 14.44 -27.02
CA ASN A 53 1.68 13.29 -26.48
C ASN A 53 2.29 13.54 -25.09
N LYS A 54 1.86 14.58 -24.36
CA LYS A 54 2.30 14.93 -23.00
C LYS A 54 3.82 15.11 -22.85
N ALA A 55 4.50 15.57 -23.90
CA ALA A 55 5.96 15.71 -23.92
C ALA A 55 6.47 16.77 -22.92
N ASP A 56 5.64 17.72 -22.53
CA ASP A 56 5.89 18.69 -21.47
C ASP A 56 6.08 18.03 -20.09
N THR A 57 5.46 16.86 -19.88
CA THR A 57 5.58 16.07 -18.65
C THR A 57 6.66 14.99 -18.78
N TYR A 58 6.58 14.14 -19.81
CA TYR A 58 7.43 12.94 -19.92
C TYR A 58 8.69 13.12 -20.78
N SER A 59 8.86 14.27 -21.45
CA SER A 59 10.06 14.63 -22.23
C SER A 59 10.42 16.10 -22.06
N ARG A 60 10.29 16.60 -20.83
CA ARG A 60 10.28 18.02 -20.47
C ARG A 60 11.44 18.82 -21.09
N ASN A 61 12.66 18.30 -21.04
CA ASN A 61 13.85 19.00 -21.56
C ASN A 61 13.77 19.21 -23.08
N LEU A 62 13.48 18.16 -23.85
CA LEU A 62 13.36 18.24 -25.32
C LEU A 62 12.19 19.12 -25.74
N TYR A 63 11.09 19.08 -25.00
CA TYR A 63 9.94 19.94 -25.25
C TYR A 63 10.26 21.43 -25.02
N HIS A 64 10.95 21.76 -23.91
CA HIS A 64 11.38 23.14 -23.64
C HIS A 64 12.40 23.66 -24.66
N GLU A 65 13.34 22.82 -25.08
CA GLU A 65 14.25 23.17 -26.18
C GLU A 65 13.49 23.50 -27.47
N ALA A 66 12.53 22.64 -27.86
CA ALA A 66 11.70 22.87 -29.04
C ALA A 66 10.89 24.17 -28.94
N ARG A 67 10.32 24.46 -27.77
CA ARG A 67 9.56 25.68 -27.51
C ARG A 67 10.44 26.93 -27.60
N SER A 68 11.62 26.90 -26.98
CA SER A 68 12.59 28.00 -27.04
C SER A 68 13.04 28.30 -28.49
N LEU A 69 13.23 27.27 -29.31
CA LEU A 69 13.52 27.42 -30.74
C LEU A 69 12.36 28.08 -31.51
N TYR A 70 11.12 27.72 -31.19
CA TYR A 70 9.95 28.37 -31.79
C TYR A 70 9.84 29.84 -31.39
N ASP A 71 10.03 30.14 -30.09
CA ASP A 71 10.03 31.50 -29.58
C ASP A 71 11.12 32.35 -30.27
N SER A 72 12.31 31.78 -30.45
CA SER A 72 13.41 32.39 -31.21
C SER A 72 13.01 32.67 -32.66
N ALA A 73 12.35 31.72 -33.33
CA ALA A 73 11.82 31.92 -34.69
C ALA A 73 10.82 33.09 -34.75
N MET A 74 9.93 33.20 -33.75
CA MET A 74 8.88 34.23 -33.73
C MET A 74 9.45 35.61 -33.46
N ILE A 75 10.42 35.72 -32.55
CA ILE A 75 11.16 36.95 -32.29
C ILE A 75 11.86 37.42 -33.57
N HIS A 76 12.60 36.53 -34.24
CA HIS A 76 13.28 36.86 -35.49
C HIS A 76 12.30 37.26 -36.59
N TRP A 77 11.15 36.57 -36.72
CA TRP A 77 10.13 36.96 -37.70
C TRP A 77 9.60 38.37 -37.43
N GLN A 78 9.27 38.69 -36.17
CA GLN A 78 8.82 40.03 -35.79
C GLN A 78 9.87 41.10 -36.13
N LEU A 79 11.15 40.83 -35.88
CA LEU A 79 12.25 41.74 -36.21
C LEU A 79 12.39 41.97 -37.71
N GLU A 80 12.32 40.92 -38.53
CA GLU A 80 12.40 41.04 -39.99
C GLU A 80 11.17 41.79 -40.57
N ASN A 81 9.98 41.60 -39.99
CA ASN A 81 8.78 42.33 -40.43
C ASN A 81 8.85 43.84 -40.16
N LYS A 82 9.66 44.28 -39.17
CA LYS A 82 9.93 45.70 -38.91
C LYS A 82 10.87 46.32 -39.94
N ARG A 83 11.64 45.51 -40.68
CA ARG A 83 12.54 46.00 -41.74
C ARG A 83 11.74 46.34 -43.00
N PHE A 84 12.31 47.28 -43.77
CA PHE A 84 11.79 47.62 -45.09
C PHE A 84 11.74 46.37 -45.99
N LEU A 85 10.71 46.31 -46.84
CA LEU A 85 10.23 45.08 -47.49
C LEU A 85 11.32 44.26 -48.20
N TYR A 86 12.32 44.90 -48.81
CA TYR A 86 13.40 44.23 -49.56
C TYR A 86 14.62 43.84 -48.75
N PHE A 87 14.79 44.40 -47.55
CA PHE A 87 15.94 44.12 -46.67
C PHE A 87 15.61 43.05 -45.61
N ARG A 88 14.57 42.26 -45.85
CA ARG A 88 14.13 41.18 -44.95
C ARG A 88 14.91 39.90 -45.26
N ASP A 89 15.41 39.24 -44.23
CA ASP A 89 16.06 37.93 -44.33
C ASP A 89 15.42 36.95 -43.35
N TYR A 90 14.58 36.06 -43.88
CA TYR A 90 13.90 35.06 -43.08
C TYR A 90 14.68 33.74 -42.92
N GLY A 91 15.95 33.67 -43.33
CA GLY A 91 16.75 32.45 -43.22
C GLY A 91 16.85 31.92 -41.78
N LYS A 92 17.09 32.82 -40.81
CA LYS A 92 17.10 32.47 -39.38
C LYS A 92 15.75 31.94 -38.90
N VAL A 93 14.65 32.55 -39.32
CA VAL A 93 13.29 32.10 -38.98
C VAL A 93 13.05 30.67 -39.48
N GLY A 94 13.44 30.40 -40.73
CA GLY A 94 13.33 29.06 -41.32
C GLY A 94 14.18 28.01 -40.58
N ASN A 95 15.43 28.36 -40.24
CA ASN A 95 16.33 27.44 -39.53
C ASN A 95 15.82 27.11 -38.12
N PHE A 96 15.38 28.11 -37.35
CA PHE A 96 14.80 27.90 -36.03
C PHE A 96 13.49 27.09 -36.11
N ALA A 97 12.64 27.33 -37.10
CA ALA A 97 11.42 26.56 -37.32
C ALA A 97 11.71 25.08 -37.68
N ASP A 98 12.71 24.80 -38.52
CA ASP A 98 13.10 23.44 -38.85
C ASP A 98 13.69 22.71 -37.63
N LEU A 99 14.54 23.38 -36.85
CA LEU A 99 15.11 22.85 -35.61
C LEU A 99 14.01 22.55 -34.58
N CYS A 100 13.08 23.49 -34.39
CA CYS A 100 11.91 23.32 -33.54
C CYS A 100 11.11 22.08 -33.96
N THR A 101 10.79 21.95 -35.25
CA THR A 101 10.03 20.81 -35.80
C THR A 101 10.72 19.48 -35.48
N ARG A 102 12.04 19.38 -35.70
CA ARG A 102 12.82 18.16 -35.39
C ARG A 102 12.79 17.85 -33.89
N LYS A 103 13.06 18.85 -33.04
CA LYS A 103 13.10 18.68 -31.58
C LYS A 103 11.72 18.35 -31.00
N ALA A 104 10.66 18.98 -31.49
CA ALA A 104 9.29 18.70 -31.06
C ALA A 104 8.86 17.27 -31.41
N ARG A 105 9.12 16.80 -32.64
CA ARG A 105 8.85 15.40 -33.03
C ARG A 105 9.68 14.41 -32.22
N GLN A 106 10.94 14.73 -31.95
CA GLN A 106 11.79 13.92 -31.08
C GLN A 106 11.21 13.85 -29.65
N ALA A 107 10.79 14.99 -29.08
CA ALA A 107 10.16 15.06 -27.77
C ALA A 107 8.87 14.22 -27.72
N ALA A 108 8.03 14.29 -28.76
CA ALA A 108 6.82 13.48 -28.88
C ALA A 108 7.12 11.98 -28.88
N LYS A 109 8.09 11.53 -29.69
CA LYS A 109 8.52 10.13 -29.76
C LYS A 109 9.08 9.63 -28.43
N VAL A 110 9.98 10.39 -27.81
CA VAL A 110 10.58 10.05 -26.51
C VAL A 110 9.52 10.00 -25.42
N SER A 111 8.59 10.97 -25.40
CA SER A 111 7.46 11.00 -24.47
C SER A 111 6.64 9.71 -24.56
N LYS A 112 6.28 9.28 -25.78
CA LYS A 112 5.50 8.06 -26.00
C LYS A 112 6.19 6.80 -25.47
N ASN A 113 7.50 6.68 -25.69
CA ASN A 113 8.28 5.57 -25.17
C ASN A 113 8.32 5.62 -23.62
N ASN A 114 8.65 6.78 -23.05
CA ASN A 114 8.70 6.96 -21.60
C ASN A 114 7.35 6.66 -20.92
N VAL A 115 6.23 7.02 -21.55
CA VAL A 115 4.88 6.69 -21.06
C VAL A 115 4.64 5.18 -21.10
N THR A 116 5.09 4.50 -22.15
CA THR A 116 4.93 3.03 -22.28
C THR A 116 5.74 2.31 -21.21
N ASP A 117 7.00 2.70 -21.02
CA ASP A 117 7.89 2.12 -20.01
C ASP A 117 7.36 2.39 -18.59
N LEU A 118 6.92 3.62 -18.34
CA LEU A 118 6.31 4.00 -17.06
C LEU A 118 5.04 3.19 -16.79
N ASN A 119 4.18 3.01 -17.79
CA ASN A 119 2.98 2.20 -17.66
C ASN A 119 3.32 0.76 -17.21
N ILE A 120 4.26 0.09 -17.89
CA ILE A 120 4.69 -1.26 -17.54
C ILE A 120 5.24 -1.30 -16.11
N PHE A 121 6.10 -0.34 -15.75
CA PHE A 121 6.67 -0.25 -14.40
C PHE A 121 5.61 -0.06 -13.31
N LEU A 122 4.68 0.87 -13.50
CA LEU A 122 3.61 1.14 -12.52
C LEU A 122 2.68 -0.06 -12.38
N LYS A 123 2.38 -0.76 -13.49
CA LYS A 123 1.58 -1.99 -13.45
C LYS A 123 2.24 -3.07 -12.59
N GLN A 124 3.52 -3.33 -12.80
CA GLN A 124 4.29 -4.28 -11.98
C GLN A 124 4.29 -3.90 -10.50
N LYS A 125 4.45 -2.60 -10.19
CA LYS A 125 4.40 -2.10 -8.80
C LYS A 125 3.02 -2.32 -8.15
N ILE A 126 1.94 -1.99 -8.87
CA ILE A 126 0.56 -2.23 -8.39
C ILE A 126 0.34 -3.71 -8.13
N ASP A 127 0.75 -4.58 -9.05
CA ASP A 127 0.56 -6.03 -8.93
C ASP A 127 1.34 -6.60 -7.73
N ASN A 128 2.56 -6.11 -7.49
CA ASN A 128 3.34 -6.46 -6.29
C ASN A 128 2.66 -6.01 -4.99
N LEU A 129 2.18 -4.76 -4.93
CA LEU A 129 1.50 -4.26 -3.73
C LEU A 129 0.19 -5.00 -3.48
N ASN A 130 -0.56 -5.35 -4.52
CA ASN A 130 -1.74 -6.21 -4.39
C ASN A 130 -1.40 -7.61 -3.87
N SER A 131 -0.24 -8.17 -4.24
CA SER A 131 0.27 -9.41 -3.67
C SER A 131 0.55 -9.28 -2.16
N ILE A 132 1.17 -8.17 -1.73
CA ILE A 132 1.42 -7.88 -0.31
C ILE A 132 0.09 -7.74 0.45
N VAL A 133 -0.88 -7.00 -0.09
CA VAL A 133 -2.20 -6.85 0.52
C VAL A 133 -2.88 -8.20 0.72
N ARG A 134 -2.82 -9.09 -0.27
CA ARG A 134 -3.37 -10.44 -0.18
C ARG A 134 -2.71 -11.25 0.93
N GLN A 135 -1.37 -11.24 0.98
CA GLN A 135 -0.61 -11.91 2.04
C GLN A 135 -0.98 -11.36 3.43
N ILE A 136 -1.22 -10.05 3.55
CA ILE A 136 -1.69 -9.44 4.79
C ILE A 136 -3.06 -9.98 5.19
N ASP A 137 -4.02 -10.01 4.25
CA ASP A 137 -5.40 -10.41 4.52
C ASP A 137 -5.53 -11.90 4.85
N GLU A 138 -4.78 -12.75 4.15
CA GLU A 138 -4.77 -14.19 4.39
C GLU A 138 -4.11 -14.56 5.72
N ARG A 139 -2.97 -13.93 6.05
CA ARG A 139 -2.13 -14.36 7.18
C ARG A 139 -2.35 -13.57 8.47
N TYR A 140 -2.76 -12.31 8.38
CA TYR A 140 -2.78 -11.39 9.52
C TYR A 140 -4.15 -10.80 9.86
N SER A 141 -5.23 -11.18 9.15
CA SER A 141 -6.59 -10.68 9.42
C SER A 141 -7.06 -10.89 10.87
N SER A 142 -6.73 -12.02 11.49
CA SER A 142 -7.00 -12.32 12.91
C SER A 142 -5.79 -12.15 13.83
N TYR A 143 -4.67 -11.63 13.31
CA TYR A 143 -3.46 -11.41 14.08
C TYR A 143 -3.51 -10.03 14.76
N PRO A 144 -3.26 -9.93 16.09
CA PRO A 144 -3.45 -8.72 16.87
C PRO A 144 -2.26 -7.80 16.70
N LEU A 145 -2.17 -7.16 15.53
CA LEU A 145 -1.21 -6.09 15.28
C LEU A 145 -1.57 -4.82 16.06
N SER A 146 -0.58 -3.95 16.24
CA SER A 146 -0.79 -2.65 16.86
C SER A 146 -1.82 -1.80 16.09
N SER A 147 -2.50 -0.90 16.78
CA SER A 147 -3.46 0.02 16.15
C SER A 147 -2.81 0.89 15.07
N GLU A 148 -1.54 1.28 15.26
CA GLU A 148 -0.80 2.07 14.28
C GLU A 148 -0.48 1.25 13.02
N THR A 149 -0.08 -0.02 13.18
CA THR A 149 0.13 -0.93 12.04
C THR A 149 -1.15 -1.10 11.23
N TRP A 150 -2.30 -1.34 11.87
CA TRP A 150 -3.58 -1.47 11.18
C TRP A 150 -4.02 -0.20 10.45
N LYS A 151 -3.75 0.97 11.04
CA LYS A 151 -3.98 2.27 10.42
C LYS A 151 -3.10 2.46 9.18
N ASN A 152 -1.83 2.09 9.25
CA ASN A 152 -0.91 2.15 8.11
C ASN A 152 -1.33 1.20 6.99
N ILE A 153 -1.70 -0.05 7.31
CA ILE A 153 -2.25 -1.02 6.35
C ILE A 153 -3.49 -0.44 5.67
N SER A 154 -4.45 0.09 6.44
CA SER A 154 -5.70 0.64 5.90
C SER A 154 -5.46 1.83 4.98
N LYS A 155 -4.58 2.76 5.40
CA LYS A 155 -4.19 3.93 4.60
C LYS A 155 -3.42 3.51 3.34
N GLY A 156 -2.52 2.54 3.45
CA GLY A 156 -1.79 1.96 2.33
C GLY A 156 -2.73 1.36 1.28
N LYS A 157 -3.68 0.52 1.69
CA LYS A 157 -4.70 -0.06 0.79
C LYS A 157 -5.53 1.01 0.08
N MET A 158 -5.94 2.06 0.80
CA MET A 158 -6.68 3.17 0.22
C MET A 158 -5.85 3.88 -0.87
N LEU A 159 -4.58 4.20 -0.58
CA LEU A 159 -3.68 4.84 -1.55
C LEU A 159 -3.39 3.95 -2.76
N LEU A 160 -3.21 2.64 -2.56
CA LEU A 160 -3.10 1.67 -3.64
C LEU A 160 -4.34 1.74 -4.53
N LYS A 161 -5.54 1.77 -3.94
CA LYS A 161 -6.77 1.84 -4.72
C LYS A 161 -6.90 3.15 -5.51
N GLU A 162 -6.56 4.28 -4.90
CA GLU A 162 -6.49 5.57 -5.61
C GLU A 162 -5.50 5.52 -6.76
N SER A 163 -4.35 4.87 -6.57
CA SER A 163 -3.31 4.73 -7.59
C SER A 163 -3.75 3.90 -8.79
N GLU A 164 -4.53 2.83 -8.56
CA GLU A 164 -5.13 2.01 -9.61
C GLU A 164 -6.14 2.82 -10.44
N VAL A 165 -6.96 3.63 -9.76
CA VAL A 165 -7.93 4.51 -10.44
C VAL A 165 -7.21 5.55 -11.29
N ALA A 166 -6.16 6.18 -10.77
CA ALA A 166 -5.34 7.14 -11.52
C ALA A 166 -4.63 6.48 -12.72
N TYR A 167 -4.07 5.28 -12.52
CA TYR A 167 -3.43 4.48 -13.56
C TYR A 167 -4.42 4.16 -14.71
N ASN A 168 -5.62 3.68 -14.38
CA ASN A 168 -6.66 3.35 -15.37
C ASN A 168 -7.16 4.59 -16.15
N LYS A 169 -7.08 5.79 -15.55
CA LYS A 169 -7.38 7.07 -16.21
C LYS A 169 -6.23 7.61 -17.06
N GLY A 170 -5.06 6.97 -17.06
CA GLY A 170 -3.86 7.44 -17.76
C GLY A 170 -3.17 8.63 -17.09
N ASP A 171 -3.44 8.87 -15.80
CA ASP A 171 -2.72 9.81 -14.95
C ASP A 171 -1.60 9.09 -14.18
N TYR A 172 -0.51 8.80 -14.90
CA TYR A 172 0.62 8.05 -14.37
C TYR A 172 1.44 8.85 -13.36
N THR A 173 1.41 10.18 -13.40
CA THR A 173 2.11 11.03 -12.41
C THR A 173 1.45 10.91 -11.05
N LEU A 174 0.13 11.05 -10.99
CA LEU A 174 -0.63 10.86 -9.75
C LEU A 174 -0.52 9.42 -9.26
N SER A 175 -0.69 8.45 -10.15
CA SER A 175 -0.56 7.03 -9.81
C SER A 175 0.81 6.71 -9.20
N LYS A 176 1.91 7.18 -9.82
CA LYS A 176 3.27 7.01 -9.29
C LYS A 176 3.43 7.55 -7.87
N SER A 177 2.91 8.76 -7.60
CA SER A 177 2.98 9.36 -6.26
C SER A 177 2.24 8.50 -5.23
N LYS A 178 1.02 8.05 -5.57
CA LYS A 178 0.18 7.25 -4.67
C LYS A 178 0.75 5.85 -4.43
N ILE A 179 1.37 5.24 -5.44
CA ILE A 179 2.11 3.98 -5.30
C ILE A 179 3.26 4.16 -4.32
N ALA A 180 4.06 5.24 -4.44
CA ALA A 180 5.19 5.46 -3.54
C ALA A 180 4.74 5.57 -2.07
N ASP A 181 3.69 6.36 -1.80
CA ASP A 181 3.14 6.50 -0.45
C ASP A 181 2.54 5.16 0.06
N SER A 182 1.86 4.42 -0.80
CA SER A 182 1.31 3.10 -0.48
C SER A 182 2.39 2.06 -0.22
N GLU A 183 3.47 2.07 -0.99
CA GLU A 183 4.56 1.10 -0.94
C GLU A 183 5.28 1.17 0.40
N ILE A 184 5.58 2.38 0.88
CA ILE A 184 6.16 2.62 2.20
C ILE A 184 5.27 1.99 3.28
N LEU A 185 3.98 2.36 3.31
CA LEU A 185 3.08 1.91 4.37
C LEU A 185 2.85 0.40 4.37
N LEU A 186 2.60 -0.20 3.19
CA LEU A 186 2.28 -1.62 3.10
C LEU A 186 3.50 -2.51 3.33
N THR A 187 4.65 -2.15 2.76
CA THR A 187 5.87 -2.95 2.86
C THR A 187 6.40 -2.95 4.29
N GLU A 188 6.52 -1.77 4.92
CA GLU A 188 6.96 -1.66 6.32
C GLU A 188 6.01 -2.39 7.28
N SER A 189 4.69 -2.26 7.06
CA SER A 189 3.70 -2.95 7.89
C SER A 189 3.75 -4.47 7.72
N TYR A 190 3.96 -4.95 6.49
CA TYR A 190 4.10 -6.38 6.19
C TYR A 190 5.38 -6.96 6.78
N GLU A 191 6.50 -6.28 6.64
CA GLU A 191 7.78 -6.67 7.23
C GLU A 191 7.69 -6.70 8.76
N TYR A 192 7.09 -5.67 9.37
CA TYR A 192 6.84 -5.63 10.81
C TYR A 192 5.99 -6.82 11.27
N ALA A 193 4.86 -7.09 10.61
CA ALA A 193 3.98 -8.21 10.96
C ALA A 193 4.68 -9.56 10.81
N THR A 194 5.47 -9.73 9.75
CA THR A 194 6.27 -10.93 9.50
C THR A 194 7.33 -11.15 10.56
N ASN A 195 8.08 -10.10 10.91
CA ASN A 195 9.10 -10.17 11.95
C ASN A 195 8.50 -10.39 13.34
N HIS A 196 7.36 -9.75 13.64
CA HIS A 196 6.65 -9.96 14.89
C HIS A 196 6.16 -11.41 15.04
N LEU A 197 5.68 -12.03 13.96
CA LEU A 197 5.29 -13.44 13.96
C LEU A 197 6.51 -14.36 14.13
N LYS A 198 7.61 -14.09 13.42
CA LYS A 198 8.87 -14.86 13.57
C LYS A 198 9.40 -14.80 15.00
N GLU A 199 9.42 -13.60 15.59
CA GLU A 199 9.85 -13.39 16.97
C GLU A 199 8.96 -14.16 17.94
N TYR A 200 7.64 -14.15 17.74
CA TYR A 200 6.72 -14.92 18.56
C TYR A 200 7.04 -16.43 18.50
N PHE A 201 7.28 -16.96 17.30
CA PHE A 201 7.61 -18.37 17.08
C PHE A 201 9.01 -18.77 17.55
N SER A 202 9.88 -17.83 17.94
CA SER A 202 11.16 -18.15 18.59
C SER A 202 10.99 -18.96 19.88
N SER A 203 9.82 -18.85 20.52
CA SER A 203 9.45 -19.59 21.73
C SER A 203 8.99 -21.03 21.47
N TYR A 204 8.87 -21.46 20.21
CA TYR A 204 8.39 -22.81 19.85
C TYR A 204 9.11 -23.97 20.56
N PRO A 205 10.45 -23.99 20.70
CA PRO A 205 11.13 -25.09 21.40
C PRO A 205 10.66 -25.25 22.85
N LEU A 206 10.35 -24.14 23.52
CA LEU A 206 9.83 -24.12 24.88
C LEU A 206 8.40 -24.64 24.94
N TRP A 207 7.54 -24.15 24.05
CA TRP A 207 6.16 -24.62 23.89
C TRP A 207 6.08 -26.13 23.65
N LYS A 208 6.90 -26.64 22.72
CA LYS A 208 6.99 -28.06 22.43
C LYS A 208 7.36 -28.87 23.67
N LYS A 209 8.37 -28.42 24.43
CA LYS A 209 8.79 -29.06 25.68
C LYS A 209 7.67 -29.12 26.71
N TRP A 210 6.91 -28.03 26.88
CA TRP A 210 5.77 -28.00 27.80
C TRP A 210 4.66 -28.95 27.36
N ALA A 211 4.28 -28.92 26.08
CA ALA A 211 3.26 -29.79 25.52
C ALA A 211 3.64 -31.28 25.66
N ASP A 212 4.87 -31.64 25.27
CA ASP A 212 5.39 -33.02 25.37
C ASP A 212 5.39 -33.52 26.81
N ARG A 213 5.74 -32.66 27.78
CA ARG A 213 5.71 -33.00 29.22
C ARG A 213 4.29 -33.29 29.68
N THR A 214 3.32 -32.45 29.32
CA THR A 214 1.92 -32.60 29.69
C THR A 214 1.27 -33.83 29.07
N ILE A 215 1.60 -34.14 27.82
CA ILE A 215 1.14 -35.36 27.14
C ILE A 215 1.77 -36.61 27.78
N SER A 216 3.05 -36.53 28.15
CA SER A 216 3.76 -37.62 28.84
C SER A 216 3.19 -37.89 30.23
N GLU A 217 2.86 -36.84 31.00
CA GLU A 217 2.20 -36.98 32.30
C GLU A 217 0.83 -37.67 32.17
N SER A 218 0.02 -37.27 31.17
CA SER A 218 -1.25 -37.94 30.85
C SER A 218 -1.05 -39.43 30.54
N ARG A 219 0.01 -39.78 29.79
CA ARG A 219 0.35 -41.17 29.46
C ARG A 219 0.71 -41.98 30.69
N GLN A 220 1.61 -41.45 31.53
CA GLN A 220 2.10 -42.15 32.72
C GLN A 220 0.99 -42.39 33.75
N ASN A 221 0.09 -41.42 33.90
CA ASN A 221 -0.96 -41.47 34.91
C ASN A 221 -2.29 -42.06 34.39
N ASN A 222 -2.34 -42.46 33.12
CA ASN A 222 -3.57 -42.90 32.45
C ASN A 222 -4.74 -41.91 32.67
N SER A 223 -4.45 -40.62 32.53
CA SER A 223 -5.35 -39.52 32.91
C SER A 223 -5.59 -38.54 31.74
N TYR A 224 -6.54 -37.62 31.91
CA TYR A 224 -6.78 -36.55 30.95
C TYR A 224 -5.78 -35.39 31.12
N SER A 225 -5.44 -34.73 30.01
CA SER A 225 -4.78 -33.43 30.01
C SER A 225 -5.33 -32.54 28.89
N ILE A 226 -5.17 -31.23 29.05
CA ILE A 226 -5.64 -30.21 28.10
C ILE A 226 -4.44 -29.44 27.55
N ILE A 227 -4.41 -29.26 26.24
CA ILE A 227 -3.44 -28.40 25.55
C ILE A 227 -4.24 -27.32 24.81
N ILE A 228 -3.89 -26.06 25.02
CA ILE A 228 -4.45 -24.93 24.26
C ILE A 228 -3.39 -24.47 23.26
N ASP A 229 -3.70 -24.59 21.98
CA ASP A 229 -2.92 -24.02 20.88
C ASP A 229 -3.50 -22.65 20.52
N LYS A 230 -2.77 -21.60 20.85
CA LYS A 230 -3.25 -20.23 20.65
C LYS A 230 -3.31 -19.86 19.18
N TYR A 231 -2.28 -20.16 18.39
CA TYR A 231 -2.21 -19.83 16.97
C TYR A 231 -3.31 -20.55 16.18
N ALA A 232 -3.52 -21.85 16.44
CA ALA A 232 -4.54 -22.63 15.75
C ALA A 232 -5.96 -22.45 16.31
N ARG A 233 -6.13 -21.74 17.44
CA ARG A 233 -7.40 -21.60 18.18
C ARG A 233 -8.00 -22.97 18.53
N LYS A 234 -7.18 -23.87 19.07
CA LYS A 234 -7.61 -25.22 19.41
C LYS A 234 -7.46 -25.53 20.90
N CYS A 235 -8.47 -26.19 21.45
CA CYS A 235 -8.38 -26.95 22.69
C CYS A 235 -8.25 -28.43 22.33
N LEU A 236 -7.09 -29.00 22.62
CA LEU A 236 -6.76 -30.40 22.36
C LEU A 236 -6.82 -31.17 23.68
N ILE A 237 -7.58 -32.25 23.71
CA ILE A 237 -7.75 -33.06 24.91
C ILE A 237 -7.07 -34.40 24.70
N TYR A 238 -6.17 -34.75 25.61
CA TYR A 238 -5.45 -36.02 25.60
C TYR A 238 -5.96 -36.93 26.71
N PHE A 239 -5.94 -38.24 26.47
CA PHE A 239 -6.11 -39.28 27.48
C PHE A 239 -5.06 -40.36 27.26
N ALA A 240 -4.33 -40.73 28.31
CA ALA A 240 -3.20 -41.66 28.22
C ALA A 240 -2.18 -41.25 27.12
N GLY A 241 -1.97 -39.95 26.94
CA GLY A 241 -1.09 -39.39 25.91
C GLY A 241 -1.58 -39.49 24.47
N MET A 242 -2.86 -39.86 24.25
CA MET A 242 -3.50 -39.93 22.92
C MET A 242 -4.54 -38.81 22.78
N LYS A 243 -4.53 -38.06 21.68
CA LYS A 243 -5.55 -37.03 21.41
C LYS A 243 -6.92 -37.68 21.26
N LYS A 244 -7.90 -37.23 22.04
CA LYS A 244 -9.29 -37.73 22.06
C LYS A 244 -10.28 -36.74 21.49
N TYR A 245 -10.11 -35.46 21.81
CA TYR A 245 -10.99 -34.39 21.34
C TYR A 245 -10.18 -33.20 20.86
N GLU A 246 -10.78 -32.46 19.94
CA GLU A 246 -10.27 -31.19 19.44
C GLU A 246 -11.47 -30.26 19.27
N PHE A 247 -11.39 -29.09 19.89
CA PHE A 247 -12.42 -28.07 19.89
C PHE A 247 -11.86 -26.72 19.47
N HIS A 248 -12.70 -25.85 18.93
CA HIS A 248 -12.30 -24.46 18.69
C HIS A 248 -12.33 -23.67 20.00
N VAL A 249 -11.47 -22.66 20.11
CA VAL A 249 -11.48 -21.73 21.23
C VAL A 249 -11.42 -20.28 20.79
N GLU A 250 -11.95 -19.41 21.63
CA GLU A 250 -11.76 -17.97 21.55
C GLU A 250 -10.90 -17.51 22.73
N LEU A 251 -9.97 -16.61 22.45
CA LEU A 251 -8.91 -16.23 23.37
C LEU A 251 -9.04 -14.76 23.78
N GLY A 252 -8.03 -14.30 24.50
CA GLY A 252 -7.82 -12.88 24.76
C GLY A 252 -7.68 -12.09 23.45
N LYS A 253 -8.25 -10.89 23.38
CA LYS A 253 -8.17 -10.02 22.18
C LYS A 253 -6.75 -9.78 21.68
N ASN A 254 -5.77 -9.82 22.58
CA ASN A 254 -4.36 -9.66 22.27
C ASN A 254 -3.63 -10.99 22.47
N TRP A 255 -4.14 -12.08 21.92
CA TRP A 255 -3.66 -13.43 22.22
C TRP A 255 -2.16 -13.65 21.92
N VAL A 256 -1.47 -12.84 21.13
CA VAL A 256 -0.04 -13.07 20.82
C VAL A 256 0.87 -12.78 22.02
N GLY A 257 1.73 -13.75 22.32
CA GLY A 257 2.69 -13.70 23.42
C GLY A 257 2.08 -14.05 24.78
N ASP A 258 2.96 -14.25 25.74
CA ASP A 258 2.58 -14.54 27.13
C ASP A 258 2.00 -13.33 27.86
N LYS A 259 1.10 -13.61 28.82
CA LYS A 259 0.42 -12.64 29.67
C LYS A 259 1.36 -12.10 30.73
N LYS A 260 1.66 -10.80 30.63
CA LYS A 260 2.62 -10.11 31.50
C LYS A 260 1.95 -9.25 32.56
N GLU A 261 0.75 -8.75 32.33
CA GLU A 261 0.05 -7.92 33.30
C GLU A 261 -1.48 -7.92 33.17
N LYS A 262 -2.15 -7.40 34.20
CA LYS A 262 -3.59 -7.21 34.23
C LYS A 262 -3.99 -6.17 33.17
N GLY A 263 -4.88 -6.56 32.27
CA GLY A 263 -5.42 -5.68 31.23
C GLY A 263 -4.70 -5.75 29.89
N ASP A 264 -3.62 -6.54 29.77
CA ASP A 264 -2.91 -6.76 28.49
C ASP A 264 -3.73 -7.58 27.47
N LYS A 265 -4.84 -8.17 27.91
CA LYS A 265 -5.78 -9.02 27.15
C LYS A 265 -5.13 -10.23 26.48
N LYS A 266 -4.01 -10.69 27.03
CA LYS A 266 -3.35 -11.91 26.58
C LYS A 266 -3.88 -13.10 27.36
N THR A 267 -4.04 -14.24 26.68
CA THR A 267 -4.15 -15.54 27.32
C THR A 267 -2.74 -16.02 27.69
N PRO A 268 -2.49 -16.43 28.94
CA PRO A 268 -1.14 -16.80 29.39
C PRO A 268 -0.58 -18.01 28.64
N GLU A 269 0.73 -18.16 28.61
CA GLU A 269 1.46 -19.29 28.03
C GLU A 269 2.29 -19.98 29.12
N GLY A 270 2.12 -21.29 29.26
CA GLY A 270 2.77 -22.02 30.34
C GLY A 270 2.08 -23.33 30.68
N MET A 271 2.58 -23.97 31.74
CA MET A 271 2.03 -25.18 32.30
C MET A 271 1.24 -24.85 33.57
N TYR A 272 -0.03 -25.25 33.58
CA TYR A 272 -1.02 -24.94 34.60
C TYR A 272 -1.74 -26.21 35.07
N ARG A 273 -2.53 -26.07 36.13
CA ARG A 273 -3.47 -27.08 36.60
C ARG A 273 -4.82 -26.44 36.90
N ILE A 274 -5.88 -27.22 36.72
CA ILE A 274 -7.20 -26.83 37.18
C ILE A 274 -7.20 -26.81 38.71
N THR A 275 -7.54 -25.69 39.32
CA THR A 275 -7.63 -25.52 40.77
C THR A 275 -9.05 -25.64 41.27
N ARG A 276 -10.03 -25.28 40.44
CA ARG A 276 -11.44 -25.30 40.81
C ARG A 276 -12.35 -25.44 39.61
N LYS A 277 -13.53 -25.99 39.86
CA LYS A 277 -14.55 -26.26 38.86
C LYS A 277 -15.88 -25.62 39.25
N PHE A 278 -16.46 -24.84 38.34
CA PHE A 278 -17.69 -24.11 38.55
C PHE A 278 -18.78 -24.61 37.59
N GLY A 279 -19.76 -25.32 38.15
CA GLY A 279 -20.95 -25.72 37.40
C GLY A 279 -21.89 -24.53 37.14
N SER A 280 -22.96 -24.80 36.40
CA SER A 280 -24.01 -23.83 36.12
C SER A 280 -24.54 -23.21 37.42
N ASN A 281 -24.72 -21.89 37.44
CA ASN A 281 -25.07 -21.04 38.60
C ASN A 281 -23.94 -20.73 39.60
N LYS A 282 -22.73 -21.27 39.43
CA LYS A 282 -21.56 -20.94 40.29
C LYS A 282 -20.52 -20.06 39.59
N THR A 283 -20.79 -19.69 38.35
CA THR A 283 -20.00 -18.77 37.53
C THR A 283 -20.96 -17.92 36.70
N LYS A 284 -20.48 -16.79 36.18
CA LYS A 284 -21.22 -15.96 35.22
C LYS A 284 -21.32 -16.60 33.83
N TYR A 285 -20.53 -17.65 33.58
CA TYR A 285 -20.54 -18.40 32.34
C TYR A 285 -21.44 -19.64 32.44
N HIS A 286 -21.69 -20.35 31.33
CA HIS A 286 -22.38 -21.65 31.35
C HIS A 286 -21.75 -22.63 32.35
N LYS A 287 -20.42 -22.83 32.24
CA LYS A 287 -19.54 -23.58 33.15
C LYS A 287 -18.12 -23.03 33.03
N ALA A 288 -17.30 -23.21 34.06
CA ALA A 288 -15.91 -22.73 34.06
C ALA A 288 -14.95 -23.65 34.84
N LEU A 289 -13.69 -23.67 34.41
CA LEU A 289 -12.56 -24.34 35.04
C LEU A 289 -11.48 -23.28 35.31
N LEU A 290 -11.20 -23.02 36.58
CA LEU A 290 -10.17 -22.08 37.00
C LEU A 290 -8.80 -22.76 36.93
N ILE A 291 -7.83 -22.12 36.26
CA ILE A 291 -6.44 -22.57 36.28
C ILE A 291 -5.65 -21.86 37.38
N ASP A 292 -4.50 -22.39 37.78
CA ASP A 292 -3.59 -21.84 38.78
C ASP A 292 -2.79 -20.61 38.29
N TYR A 293 -3.31 -19.81 37.36
CA TYR A 293 -2.68 -18.55 36.97
C TYR A 293 -3.01 -17.41 37.97
N PRO A 294 -2.02 -16.65 38.46
CA PRO A 294 -0.59 -16.86 38.26
C PRO A 294 -0.02 -17.95 39.19
N ASN A 295 0.83 -18.82 38.65
CA ASN A 295 1.59 -19.82 39.39
C ASN A 295 2.98 -19.29 39.78
N ALA A 296 3.83 -20.14 40.35
CA ALA A 296 5.16 -19.75 40.81
C ALA A 296 6.08 -19.23 39.68
N ASN A 297 5.98 -19.78 38.47
CA ASN A 297 6.76 -19.32 37.33
C ASN A 297 6.27 -17.96 36.86
N ASP A 298 4.95 -17.77 36.71
CA ASP A 298 4.38 -16.47 36.29
C ASP A 298 4.76 -15.37 37.30
N LEU A 299 4.69 -15.66 38.60
CA LEU A 299 5.08 -14.73 39.66
C LEU A 299 6.57 -14.37 39.60
N GLN A 300 7.44 -15.35 39.28
CA GLN A 300 8.87 -15.11 39.15
C GLN A 300 9.19 -14.28 37.91
N GLU A 301 8.58 -14.59 36.77
CA GLU A 301 8.74 -13.85 35.53
C GLU A 301 8.25 -12.41 35.70
N PHE A 302 7.07 -12.21 36.28
CA PHE A 302 6.54 -10.89 36.59
C PHE A 302 7.50 -10.06 37.44
N ARG A 303 8.06 -10.63 38.53
CA ARG A 303 9.06 -9.94 39.36
C ARG A 303 10.31 -9.57 38.57
N ASN A 304 10.77 -10.45 37.68
CA ASN A 304 11.94 -10.20 36.84
C ASN A 304 11.69 -9.04 35.86
N GLU A 305 10.51 -8.96 35.26
CA GLU A 305 10.14 -7.88 34.34
C GLU A 305 10.04 -6.52 35.05
N ILE A 306 9.50 -6.50 36.28
CA ILE A 306 9.52 -5.31 37.14
C ILE A 306 10.96 -4.90 37.47
N ALA A 307 11.83 -5.86 37.80
CA ALA A 307 13.23 -5.59 38.15
C ALA A 307 14.05 -5.07 36.96
N LYS A 308 13.78 -5.56 35.75
CA LYS A 308 14.39 -5.09 34.50
C LYS A 308 13.82 -3.76 34.01
N GLY A 309 12.71 -3.29 34.58
CA GLY A 309 12.03 -2.07 34.15
C GLY A 309 11.22 -2.22 32.86
N THR A 310 10.98 -3.45 32.38
CA THR A 310 10.09 -3.71 31.24
C THR A 310 8.62 -3.58 31.63
N LEU A 311 8.29 -3.77 32.91
CA LEU A 311 6.99 -3.45 33.49
C LEU A 311 7.09 -2.30 34.51
N PRO A 312 6.07 -1.43 34.60
CA PRO A 312 5.99 -0.41 35.64
C PRO A 312 5.96 -1.02 37.05
N ARG A 313 6.61 -0.39 38.04
CA ARG A 313 6.65 -0.88 39.44
C ARG A 313 5.27 -1.08 40.08
N ASN A 314 4.25 -0.37 39.61
CA ASN A 314 2.87 -0.46 40.10
C ASN A 314 1.98 -1.40 39.26
N ALA A 315 2.55 -2.10 38.27
CA ALA A 315 1.81 -3.09 37.48
C ALA A 315 1.28 -4.20 38.39
N LYS A 316 0.24 -4.88 37.92
CA LYS A 316 -0.38 -6.01 38.62
C LYS A 316 -0.39 -7.20 37.67
N ILE A 317 -0.02 -8.38 38.14
CA ILE A 317 0.03 -9.60 37.31
C ILE A 317 -1.35 -10.04 36.79
N GLY A 318 -2.42 -9.80 37.57
CA GLY A 318 -3.76 -10.31 37.27
C GLY A 318 -4.04 -11.67 37.90
N SER A 319 -5.19 -12.26 37.59
CA SER A 319 -5.66 -13.54 38.13
C SER A 319 -6.93 -13.99 37.38
N LEU A 320 -7.54 -15.10 37.82
CA LEU A 320 -8.86 -15.57 37.39
C LEU A 320 -8.93 -15.90 35.89
N ILE A 321 -7.91 -16.59 35.38
CA ILE A 321 -7.95 -17.17 34.04
C ILE A 321 -8.75 -18.47 34.10
N GLU A 322 -9.76 -18.58 33.24
CA GLU A 322 -10.67 -19.71 33.21
C GLU A 322 -10.76 -20.29 31.80
N ILE A 323 -10.99 -21.61 31.73
CA ILE A 323 -11.53 -22.28 30.55
C ILE A 323 -13.05 -22.36 30.76
N HIS A 324 -13.85 -21.70 29.92
CA HIS A 324 -15.29 -21.55 30.17
C HIS A 324 -16.15 -21.67 28.90
N GLY A 325 -17.47 -21.76 29.10
CA GLY A 325 -18.47 -21.76 28.02
C GLY A 325 -18.74 -20.37 27.43
N ASP A 326 -19.84 -20.20 26.72
CA ASP A 326 -20.28 -18.93 26.09
C ASP A 326 -19.32 -18.36 25.03
N GLY A 327 -18.48 -19.23 24.46
CA GLY A 327 -17.80 -19.00 23.20
C GLY A 327 -18.70 -19.25 21.98
N GLY A 328 -18.11 -19.25 20.79
CA GLY A 328 -18.84 -19.42 19.52
C GLY A 328 -19.31 -18.10 18.90
N ARG A 329 -18.63 -17.00 19.23
CA ARG A 329 -18.81 -15.66 18.65
C ARG A 329 -18.05 -15.47 17.33
N GLY A 330 -17.10 -16.33 17.02
CA GLY A 330 -16.27 -16.27 15.82
C GLY A 330 -15.13 -15.25 15.88
N ILE A 331 -14.81 -14.72 17.07
CA ILE A 331 -13.74 -13.73 17.26
C ILE A 331 -13.11 -13.87 18.66
N ASP A 332 -11.82 -13.58 18.79
CA ASP A 332 -11.16 -13.48 20.10
C ASP A 332 -11.69 -12.25 20.87
N TRP A 333 -12.35 -12.48 22.00
CA TRP A 333 -13.05 -11.43 22.73
C TRP A 333 -12.77 -11.38 24.23
N THR A 334 -12.12 -12.40 24.79
CA THR A 334 -11.92 -12.48 26.24
C THR A 334 -10.85 -11.47 26.68
N GLU A 335 -10.69 -11.33 27.99
CA GLU A 335 -9.61 -10.52 28.58
C GLU A 335 -8.41 -11.41 28.99
N GLY A 336 -8.38 -12.67 28.52
CA GLY A 336 -7.32 -13.65 28.76
C GLY A 336 -7.82 -15.08 29.04
N CYS A 337 -9.12 -15.26 29.26
CA CYS A 337 -9.74 -16.59 29.39
C CYS A 337 -9.79 -17.35 28.05
N ILE A 338 -10.11 -18.64 28.13
CA ILE A 338 -10.29 -19.54 26.98
C ILE A 338 -11.77 -19.91 26.90
N ALA A 339 -12.47 -19.45 25.87
CA ALA A 339 -13.90 -19.69 25.71
C ALA A 339 -14.16 -20.81 24.67
N LEU A 340 -15.02 -21.75 25.04
CA LEU A 340 -15.56 -22.82 24.18
C LEU A 340 -17.05 -22.61 23.98
N THR A 341 -17.63 -23.25 22.96
CA THR A 341 -19.10 -23.35 22.89
C THR A 341 -19.63 -24.14 24.09
N ASN A 342 -20.89 -23.91 24.45
CA ASN A 342 -21.49 -24.56 25.63
C ASN A 342 -21.49 -26.09 25.53
N SER A 343 -21.73 -26.64 24.34
CA SER A 343 -21.67 -28.08 24.07
C SER A 343 -20.27 -28.66 24.24
N GLU A 344 -19.23 -27.97 23.75
CA GLU A 344 -17.85 -28.42 23.91
C GLU A 344 -17.41 -28.30 25.37
N MET A 345 -17.79 -27.20 26.04
CA MET A 345 -17.52 -26.99 27.45
C MET A 345 -18.18 -28.08 28.32
N ASP A 346 -19.36 -28.57 27.97
CA ASP A 346 -19.99 -29.69 28.68
C ASP A 346 -19.16 -30.97 28.63
N VAL A 347 -18.51 -31.25 27.49
CA VAL A 347 -17.59 -32.38 27.34
C VAL A 347 -16.33 -32.17 28.17
N VAL A 348 -15.66 -31.02 28.03
CA VAL A 348 -14.45 -30.67 28.79
C VAL A 348 -14.72 -30.73 30.28
N PHE A 349 -15.86 -30.15 30.71
CA PHE A 349 -16.27 -30.14 32.11
C PHE A 349 -16.58 -31.55 32.61
N LYS A 350 -17.01 -32.51 31.80
CA LYS A 350 -17.24 -33.88 32.30
C LYS A 350 -15.93 -34.60 32.63
N ILE A 351 -14.89 -34.38 31.82
CA ILE A 351 -13.64 -35.16 31.88
C ILE A 351 -12.53 -34.51 32.71
N ALA A 352 -12.55 -33.18 32.82
CA ALA A 352 -11.53 -32.44 33.57
C ALA A 352 -11.97 -32.19 35.03
N GLY A 353 -11.06 -32.42 35.97
CA GLY A 353 -11.22 -32.17 37.40
C GLY A 353 -10.06 -31.36 37.99
N GLU A 354 -10.12 -31.08 39.29
CA GLU A 354 -9.01 -30.45 40.01
C GLU A 354 -7.72 -31.27 39.84
N GLY A 355 -6.60 -30.59 39.64
CA GLY A 355 -5.30 -31.20 39.35
C GLY A 355 -5.07 -31.58 37.89
N THR A 356 -6.10 -31.58 37.02
CA THR A 356 -5.93 -31.88 35.58
C THR A 356 -4.90 -30.93 34.96
N PRO A 357 -3.84 -31.45 34.32
CA PRO A 357 -2.85 -30.62 33.64
C PRO A 357 -3.47 -29.84 32.49
N VAL A 358 -3.15 -28.55 32.43
CA VAL A 358 -3.46 -27.66 31.32
C VAL A 358 -2.14 -27.08 30.82
N THR A 359 -1.92 -27.02 29.51
CA THR A 359 -0.74 -26.35 28.97
C THR A 359 -1.16 -25.46 27.83
N ILE A 360 -0.79 -24.19 27.92
CA ILE A 360 -1.14 -23.19 26.92
C ILE A 360 0.14 -22.82 26.18
N VAL A 361 0.12 -22.98 24.87
CA VAL A 361 1.27 -22.73 24.00
C VAL A 361 0.89 -21.76 22.89
N GLY A 362 1.89 -21.07 22.35
CA GLY A 362 1.65 -20.25 21.17
C GLY A 362 1.27 -21.07 19.95
N SER A 363 1.92 -22.22 19.72
CA SER A 363 1.60 -23.15 18.63
C SER A 363 2.13 -24.56 18.95
N MET A 364 1.41 -25.59 18.50
CA MET A 364 1.85 -27.00 18.52
C MET A 364 2.76 -27.36 17.34
N VAL A 365 2.73 -26.56 16.28
CA VAL A 365 3.57 -26.73 15.08
C VAL A 365 4.57 -25.59 14.96
N ASN A 366 5.70 -25.85 14.29
CA ASN A 366 6.70 -24.81 14.06
C ASN A 366 6.22 -23.82 12.98
N LEU A 367 6.95 -22.72 12.80
CA LEU A 367 6.55 -21.69 11.83
C LEU A 367 6.59 -22.19 10.39
N ASP A 368 7.55 -23.04 10.04
CA ASP A 368 7.74 -23.54 8.67
C ASP A 368 6.59 -24.45 8.22
N GLN A 369 5.99 -25.18 9.17
CA GLN A 369 4.81 -26.03 8.97
C GLN A 369 3.49 -25.27 8.81
N LEU A 370 3.48 -23.95 9.02
CA LEU A 370 2.30 -23.11 8.80
C LEU A 370 2.20 -22.57 7.38
N SER A 371 3.21 -22.81 6.55
CA SER A 371 3.33 -22.27 5.18
C SER A 371 2.76 -23.18 4.09
N ASP A 372 2.33 -24.39 4.47
CA ASP A 372 1.64 -25.38 3.63
C ASP A 372 0.13 -25.33 3.87
#